data_AF-A0A2K3US71-F1
#
_entry.id   AF-A0A2K3US71-F1
#
_cell.length_a   1.000
_cell.length_b   1.000
_cell.length_c   1.000
_cell.angle_alpha   90.00
_cell.angle_beta   90.00
_cell.angle_gamma   90.00
#
_symmetry.space_group_name_H-M   'P 1'
#
loop_
_entity.id
_entity.type
_entity.pdbx_description
1 polymer ?
#
loop_
_entity_poly.entity_id
_entity_poly.type
_entity_poly.pdbx_seq_one_letter_code
_entity_poly.pdbx_strand_id
1 'polypeptide(L)' 'MPEKKTGKSAASAAAKTLRDGRTGADSKAAAGSALSQVKGGRSTGVKAAQAASDVLQSPDTGKASKKAAGSALSQKKKSG' A
#
# COMPACT_ATOMS: atom_id res chain seq x y z
N MET A 1 -2.28 -20.16 -8.22
CA MET A 1 -1.97 -19.22 -7.12
C MET A 1 -3.29 -18.82 -6.47
N PRO A 2 -3.50 -18.98 -5.17
CA PRO A 2 -4.76 -18.56 -4.56
C PRO A 2 -4.81 -17.03 -4.56
N GLU A 3 -5.67 -16.46 -5.40
CA GLU A 3 -6.01 -15.04 -5.36
C GLU A 3 -6.52 -14.73 -3.95
N LYS A 4 -5.73 -13.98 -3.17
CA LYS A 4 -6.08 -13.64 -1.78
C LYS A 4 -7.45 -12.95 -1.75
N LYS A 5 -8.49 -13.72 -1.42
CA LYS A 5 -9.87 -13.20 -1.20
C LYS A 5 -9.93 -12.16 -0.09
N THR A 6 -8.87 -12.02 0.70
CA THR A 6 -8.68 -11.04 1.77
C THR A 6 -8.71 -9.58 1.29
N GLY A 7 -8.50 -9.31 -0.01
CA GLY A 7 -8.66 -7.96 -0.56
C GLY A 7 -10.13 -7.59 -0.81
N LYS A 8 -10.85 -8.37 -1.63
CA LYS A 8 -12.17 -7.98 -2.15
C LYS A 8 -13.22 -7.76 -1.06
N SER A 9 -13.23 -8.58 -0.01
CA SER A 9 -14.17 -8.43 1.11
C SER A 9 -13.86 -7.20 1.98
N ALA A 10 -12.58 -6.93 2.25
CA ALA A 10 -12.15 -5.77 3.01
C ALA A 10 -12.39 -4.45 2.24
N ALA A 11 -12.13 -4.44 0.93
CA ALA A 11 -12.50 -3.31 0.06
C ALA A 11 -14.01 -3.08 0.05
N SER A 12 -14.81 -4.16 -0.04
CA SER A 12 -16.27 -4.03 -0.07
C SER A 12 -16.82 -3.48 1.24
N ALA A 13 -16.30 -3.94 2.39
CA ALA A 13 -16.67 -3.40 3.69
C ALA A 13 -16.26 -1.93 3.84
N ALA A 14 -15.02 -1.58 3.47
CA ALA A 14 -14.54 -0.19 3.51
C ALA A 14 -15.34 0.73 2.57
N ALA A 15 -15.69 0.27 1.36
CA ALA A 15 -16.53 1.02 0.44
C ALA A 15 -17.95 1.23 0.97
N LYS A 16 -18.51 0.24 1.69
CA LYS A 16 -19.79 0.40 2.41
C LYS A 16 -19.67 1.44 3.52
N THR A 17 -18.61 1.39 4.33
CA THR A 17 -18.36 2.38 5.40
C THR A 17 -18.20 3.80 4.85
N LEU A 18 -17.58 3.98 3.68
CA LEU A 18 -17.46 5.28 3.02
C LEU A 18 -18.79 5.80 2.49
N ARG A 19 -19.66 4.90 2.01
CA ARG A 19 -20.96 5.24 1.42
C ARG A 19 -22.08 5.36 2.44
N ASP A 20 -21.92 4.81 3.64
CA ASP A 20 -22.91 4.97 4.71
C ASP A 20 -22.91 6.44 5.19
N GLY A 21 -24.08 7.07 5.16
CA GLY A 21 -24.25 8.45 5.65
C GLY A 21 -24.14 8.56 7.18
N ARG A 22 -24.30 7.44 7.90
CA ARG A 22 -24.32 7.37 9.37
C ARG A 22 -22.94 7.14 9.99
N THR A 23 -21.91 6.92 9.18
CA THR A 23 -20.53 6.73 9.65
C THR A 23 -19.81 8.07 9.78
N GLY A 24 -19.18 8.26 10.94
CA GLY A 24 -18.41 9.46 11.25
C GLY A 24 -17.16 9.64 10.38
N ALA A 25 -16.61 10.85 10.37
CA ALA A 25 -15.44 11.21 9.56
C ALA A 25 -14.23 10.31 9.82
N ASP A 26 -13.97 9.95 11.07
CA ASP A 26 -12.84 9.09 11.46
C ASP A 26 -12.99 7.66 10.91
N SER A 27 -14.21 7.12 10.96
CA SER A 27 -14.51 5.81 10.37
C SER A 27 -14.34 5.81 8.86
N LYS A 28 -14.70 6.91 8.20
CA LYS A 28 -14.51 7.10 6.75
C LYS A 28 -13.02 7.25 6.40
N ALA A 29 -12.23 7.95 7.21
CA ALA A 29 -10.78 8.06 7.01
C ALA A 29 -10.07 6.71 7.14
N ALA A 30 -10.42 5.92 8.16
CA ALA A 30 -9.92 4.57 8.35
C ALA A 30 -10.32 3.64 7.19
N ALA A 31 -11.59 3.71 6.76
CA ALA A 31 -12.09 2.95 5.62
C ALA A 31 -11.42 3.35 4.30
N GLY A 32 -11.22 4.65 4.04
CA GLY A 32 -10.50 5.14 2.86
C GLY A 32 -9.04 4.66 2.82
N SER A 33 -8.37 4.66 3.97
CA SER A 33 -7.00 4.14 4.12
C SER A 33 -6.94 2.64 3.84
N ALA A 34 -7.89 1.87 4.37
CA ALA A 34 -7.99 0.43 4.13
C ALA A 34 -8.33 0.12 2.66
N LEU A 35 -9.27 0.85 2.05
CA LEU A 35 -9.67 0.68 0.66
C LEU A 35 -8.50 0.99 -0.30
N SER A 36 -7.72 2.03 -0.01
CA SER A 36 -6.54 2.41 -0.80
C SER A 36 -5.45 1.34 -0.73
N GLN A 37 -5.25 0.76 0.45
CA GLN A 37 -4.34 -0.36 0.66
C GLN A 37 -4.79 -1.62 -0.11
N VAL A 38 -6.09 -1.92 -0.11
CA VAL A 38 -6.63 -3.07 -0.83
C VAL A 38 -6.58 -2.88 -2.35
N LYS A 39 -6.94 -1.69 -2.85
CA LYS A 39 -6.89 -1.37 -4.28
C LYS A 39 -5.45 -1.37 -4.81
N GLY A 40 -4.46 -1.13 -3.94
CA GLY A 40 -3.02 -1.25 -4.22
C GLY A 40 -2.45 -2.67 -4.22
N GLY A 41 -3.24 -3.70 -3.91
CA GLY A 41 -2.95 -5.12 -4.19
C GLY A 41 -1.76 -5.79 -3.50
N ARG A 42 -0.95 -5.09 -2.67
CA ARG A 42 0.33 -5.60 -2.14
C ARG A 42 0.76 -4.93 -0.83
N SER A 43 -0.13 -4.70 0.15
CA SER A 43 0.08 -3.75 1.28
C SER A 43 1.41 -3.82 2.06
N THR A 44 2.17 -4.92 2.06
CA THR A 44 3.53 -4.97 2.62
C THR A 44 4.61 -4.57 1.61
N GLY A 45 4.44 -4.89 0.33
CA GLY A 45 5.33 -4.48 -0.75
C GLY A 45 5.06 -3.07 -1.30
N VAL A 46 3.84 -2.51 -1.20
CA VAL A 46 3.58 -1.15 -1.70
C VAL A 46 4.23 -0.11 -0.79
N LYS A 47 4.01 -0.20 0.53
CA LYS A 47 4.64 0.70 1.51
C LYS A 47 6.16 0.60 1.46
N ALA A 48 6.70 -0.62 1.43
CA ALA A 48 8.15 -0.84 1.32
C ALA A 48 8.73 -0.32 -0.01
N ALA A 49 8.00 -0.46 -1.11
CA ALA A 49 8.44 0.10 -2.39
C ALA A 49 8.30 1.61 -2.48
N GLN A 50 7.29 2.18 -1.83
CA GLN A 50 7.09 3.63 -1.78
C GLN A 50 8.21 4.27 -0.98
N ALA A 51 8.51 3.73 0.21
CA ALA A 51 9.69 4.11 0.99
C ALA A 51 10.99 3.91 0.21
N ALA A 52 11.14 2.81 -0.54
CA ALA A 52 12.30 2.60 -1.40
C ALA A 52 12.38 3.62 -2.56
N SER A 53 11.25 3.98 -3.17
CA SER A 53 11.17 5.01 -4.19
C SER A 53 11.53 6.39 -3.63
N ASP A 54 11.01 6.74 -2.46
CA ASP A 54 11.33 7.99 -1.76
C ASP A 54 12.83 8.07 -1.45
N VAL A 55 13.43 6.97 -0.98
CA VAL A 55 14.88 6.90 -0.72
C VAL A 55 15.71 7.06 -1.99
N LEU A 56 15.26 6.52 -3.13
CA LEU A 56 15.95 6.69 -4.42
C LEU A 56 15.84 8.12 -4.96
N GLN A 57 14.70 8.79 -4.73
CA GLN A 57 14.42 10.13 -5.23
C GLN A 57 14.98 11.24 -4.34
N SER A 58 15.23 10.97 -3.06
CA SER A 58 15.83 11.96 -2.16
C SER A 58 17.27 12.31 -2.57
N PRO A 59 17.61 13.62 -2.66
CA PRO A 59 18.97 14.06 -2.95
C PRO A 59 19.93 13.84 -1.78
N ASP A 60 19.42 13.85 -0.55
CA ASP A 60 20.20 13.76 0.70
C ASP A 60 20.50 12.32 1.17
N THR A 61 20.04 11.31 0.43
CA THR A 61 20.24 9.90 0.80
C THR A 61 21.52 9.33 0.18
N GLY A 62 22.36 8.74 1.03
CA GLY A 62 23.65 8.15 0.62
C GLY A 62 23.51 6.95 -0.34
N LYS A 63 24.60 6.65 -1.06
CA LYS A 63 24.65 5.56 -2.07
C LYS A 63 24.26 4.18 -1.51
N ALA A 64 24.60 3.91 -0.25
CA ALA A 64 24.23 2.66 0.43
C ALA A 64 22.71 2.52 0.59
N SER A 65 22.02 3.59 1.00
CA SER A 65 20.55 3.62 1.15
C SER A 65 19.84 3.44 -0.19
N LYS A 66 20.34 4.09 -1.25
CA LYS A 66 19.82 3.93 -2.62
C LYS A 66 19.99 2.50 -3.13
N LYS A 67 21.12 1.84 -2.83
CA LYS A 67 21.38 0.45 -3.22
C LYS A 67 20.46 -0.55 -2.49
N ALA A 68 20.23 -0.33 -1.19
CA ALA A 68 19.29 -1.14 -0.41
C ALA A 68 17.84 -0.96 -0.92
N ALA A 69 17.42 0.28 -1.16
CA ALA A 69 16.11 0.61 -1.72
C ALA A 69 15.89 0.01 -3.12
N GLY A 70 16.87 0.12 -4.02
CA GLY A 70 16.81 -0.49 -5.34
C GLY A 70 16.73 -2.03 -5.29
N SER A 71 17.38 -2.65 -4.31
CA SER A 71 17.33 -4.11 -4.09
C SER A 71 15.93 -4.54 -3.60
N ALA A 72 15.34 -3.80 -2.65
CA ALA A 72 13.99 -4.04 -2.16
C ALA A 72 12.92 -3.83 -3.26
N LEU A 73 13.08 -2.80 -4.10
CA LEU A 73 12.18 -2.54 -5.23
C LEU A 73 12.26 -3.65 -6.29
N SER A 74 13.46 -4.12 -6.58
CA SER A 74 13.69 -5.21 -7.55
C SER A 74 13.11 -6.54 -7.07
N GLN A 75 13.20 -6.83 -5.76
CA GLN A 75 12.57 -8.00 -5.16
C GLN A 75 11.05 -7.96 -5.29
N LYS A 76 10.41 -6.80 -5.10
CA LYS A 76 8.97 -6.64 -5.34
C LYS A 76 8.58 -6.92 -6.81
N LYS A 77 9.40 -6.52 -7.78
CA LYS A 77 9.16 -6.76 -9.21
C LYS A 77 9.29 -8.25 -9.58
N LYS A 78 10.19 -9.00 -8.92
CA LYS A 78 10.47 -10.42 -9.22
C LYS A 78 9.40 -11.38 -8.64
N SER A 79 8.60 -10.96 -7.68
CA SER A 79 7.43 -11.71 -7.18
C SER A 79 6.13 -11.36 -7.95
N GLY A 80 6.27 -11.01 -9.23
CA GLY A 80 5.21 -10.64 -10.17
C GLY A 80 4.54 -11.84 -10.79
#